data_AF-A0A8B3LAF6-F1
#
_entry.id   AF-A0A8B3LAF6-F1
#
_cell.length_a   1.000
_cell.length_b   1.000
_cell.length_c   1.000
_cell.angle_alpha   90.00
_cell.angle_beta   90.00
_cell.angle_gamma   90.00
#
_symmetry.space_group_name_H-M   'P 1'
#
loop_
_entity.id
_entity.type
_entity.pdbx_description
1 polymer ?
#
loop_
_entity_poly.entity_id
_entity_poly.type
_entity_poly.pdbx_seq_one_letter_code
_entity_poly.pdbx_strand_id
1 'polypeptide(L)'
;MARIERKAFQLIDPKPVTNENILMALGIALVEIRASDDLAKARMLADSFHNAPAMIARGADPHDTWASVLSTARRIEMERYVVSLLSHVQAGQISN
;
A
#
# COMPACT_ATOMS: atom_id res chain seq x y z
N MET A 1 9.81 -9.41 35.34
CA MET A 1 8.62 -9.47 34.48
C MET A 1 8.60 -8.47 33.32
N ALA A 2 9.50 -7.46 33.25
CA ALA A 2 9.48 -6.46 32.17
C ALA A 2 9.98 -6.90 30.77
N ARG A 3 10.64 -8.07 30.63
CA ARG A 3 11.24 -8.51 29.35
C ARG A 3 10.25 -9.27 28.44
N ILE A 4 9.19 -9.84 29.00
CA ILE A 4 8.18 -10.59 28.24
C ILE A 4 7.13 -9.63 27.65
N GLU A 5 6.80 -8.55 28.38
CA GLU A 5 5.83 -7.53 27.93
C GLU A 5 6.30 -6.75 26.70
N ARG A 6 7.60 -6.44 26.57
CA ARG A 6 8.13 -5.80 25.35
C ARG A 6 8.04 -6.69 24.11
N LYS A 7 8.06 -8.01 24.28
CA LYS A 7 7.98 -8.97 23.16
C LYS A 7 6.54 -9.16 22.68
N ALA A 8 5.57 -8.97 23.58
CA ALA A 8 4.13 -9.01 23.25
C ALA A 8 3.65 -7.71 22.58
N PHE A 9 4.23 -6.55 22.92
CA PHE A 9 3.85 -5.27 22.30
C PHE A 9 4.34 -5.12 20.85
N GLN A 10 5.36 -5.88 20.43
CA GLN A 10 5.82 -5.92 19.04
C GLN A 10 4.91 -6.71 18.08
N LEU A 11 3.84 -7.33 18.59
CA LEU A 11 2.97 -8.22 17.79
C LEU A 11 1.70 -7.55 17.24
N ILE A 12 1.36 -6.31 17.61
CA ILE A 12 0.10 -5.67 17.16
C ILE A 12 0.21 -4.15 17.02
N ASP A 13 1.33 -3.63 16.51
CA ASP A 13 1.27 -2.32 15.84
C ASP A 13 1.32 -2.58 14.33
N PRO A 14 0.27 -2.23 13.56
CA PRO A 14 0.39 -2.26 12.12
C PRO A 14 1.58 -1.37 11.76
N LYS A 15 2.56 -1.93 11.04
CA LYS A 15 3.74 -1.17 10.61
C LYS A 15 3.26 0.17 10.02
N PRO A 16 3.89 1.30 10.40
CA PRO A 16 3.47 2.59 9.89
C PRO A 16 3.51 2.57 8.36
N VAL A 17 2.51 3.20 7.74
CA VAL A 17 2.52 3.37 6.30
C VAL A 17 3.54 4.45 5.99
N THR A 18 4.46 4.17 5.07
CA THR A 18 5.49 5.13 4.63
C THR A 18 5.37 5.38 3.14
N ASN A 19 5.98 6.48 2.66
CA ASN A 19 6.06 6.77 1.24
C ASN A 19 6.82 5.67 0.49
N GLU A 20 7.86 5.07 1.07
CA GLU A 20 8.55 3.93 0.43
C GLU A 20 7.60 2.75 0.22
N ASN A 21 6.76 2.43 1.21
CA ASN A 21 5.82 1.31 1.11
C ASN A 21 4.75 1.56 0.04
N ILE A 22 4.23 2.78 -0.04
CA ILE A 22 3.25 3.19 -1.05
C ILE A 22 3.89 3.13 -2.45
N LEU A 23 5.11 3.63 -2.61
CA LEU A 23 5.84 3.62 -3.88
C LEU A 23 6.18 2.18 -4.32
N MET A 24 6.54 1.30 -3.39
CA MET A 24 6.78 -0.11 -3.71
C MET A 24 5.48 -0.81 -4.14
N ALA A 25 4.36 -0.57 -3.46
CA ALA A 25 3.06 -1.10 -3.85
C ALA A 25 2.62 -0.58 -5.24
N LEU A 26 2.84 0.71 -5.51
CA LEU A 26 2.66 1.29 -6.84
C LEU A 26 3.56 0.61 -7.88
N GLY A 27 4.84 0.34 -7.55
CA GLY A 27 5.76 -0.38 -8.42
C GLY A 27 5.23 -1.76 -8.83
N ILE A 28 4.70 -2.52 -7.87
CA ILE A 28 4.05 -3.82 -8.15
C ILE A 28 2.82 -3.62 -9.05
N ALA A 29 1.96 -2.65 -8.74
CA ALA A 29 0.77 -2.36 -9.53
C ALA A 29 1.13 -1.99 -10.99
N LEU A 30 2.20 -1.23 -11.23
CA LEU A 30 2.68 -0.90 -12.57
C LEU A 30 3.15 -2.12 -13.36
N VAL A 31 3.85 -3.06 -12.70
CA VAL A 31 4.25 -4.33 -13.31
C VAL A 31 3.01 -5.16 -13.67
N GLU A 32 2.03 -5.26 -12.78
CA GLU A 32 0.77 -5.96 -13.06
C GLU A 32 -0.01 -5.33 -14.22
N ILE A 33 -0.14 -4.00 -14.24
CA ILE A 33 -0.79 -3.28 -15.34
C ILE A 33 -0.11 -3.64 -16.67
N ARG A 34 1.23 -3.66 -16.70
CA ARG A 34 1.99 -3.97 -17.91
C ARG A 34 1.86 -5.42 -18.37
N ALA A 35 1.62 -6.34 -17.43
CA ALA A 35 1.52 -7.78 -17.68
C ALA A 35 0.07 -8.27 -17.84
N SER A 36 -0.94 -7.41 -17.61
CA SER A 36 -2.34 -7.80 -17.62
C SER A 36 -2.94 -7.80 -19.02
N ASP A 37 -3.60 -8.91 -19.38
CA ASP A 37 -4.48 -8.99 -20.55
C ASP A 37 -5.92 -8.53 -20.23
N ASP A 38 -6.22 -8.25 -18.95
CA ASP A 38 -7.50 -7.71 -18.48
C ASP A 38 -7.42 -6.19 -18.34
N LEU A 39 -7.92 -5.49 -19.37
CA LEU A 39 -7.95 -4.03 -19.40
C LEU A 39 -8.78 -3.41 -18.26
N ALA A 40 -9.81 -4.09 -17.77
CA ALA A 40 -10.62 -3.58 -16.66
C ALA A 40 -9.79 -3.59 -15.38
N LYS A 41 -9.14 -4.72 -15.06
CA LYS A 41 -8.24 -4.82 -13.91
C LYS A 41 -7.10 -3.79 -13.99
N ALA A 42 -6.46 -3.66 -15.15
CA ALA A 42 -5.37 -2.71 -15.35
C ALA A 42 -5.80 -1.25 -15.10
N ARG A 43 -6.98 -0.85 -15.60
CA ARG A 43 -7.56 0.48 -15.34
C ARG A 43 -7.83 0.69 -13.85
N MET A 44 -8.43 -0.29 -13.18
CA MET A 44 -8.74 -0.17 -11.74
C MET A 44 -7.48 -0.03 -10.89
N LEU A 45 -6.39 -0.73 -11.23
CA LEU A 45 -5.10 -0.57 -10.56
C LEU A 45 -4.49 0.82 -10.80
N ALA A 46 -4.53 1.31 -12.04
CA ALA A 46 -4.06 2.65 -12.37
C ALA A 46 -4.86 3.72 -11.59
N ASP A 47 -6.18 3.60 -11.60
CA ASP A 47 -7.09 4.51 -10.90
C ASP A 47 -6.87 4.46 -9.38
N SER A 48 -6.59 3.30 -8.80
CA SER A 48 -6.32 3.20 -7.35
C SER A 48 -5.12 4.05 -6.92
N PHE A 49 -4.06 4.12 -7.74
CA PHE A 49 -2.79 4.76 -7.37
C PHE A 49 -2.51 6.10 -8.06
N HIS A 50 -3.33 6.55 -9.01
CA HIS A 50 -3.00 7.71 -9.87
C HIS A 50 -2.58 8.99 -9.11
N ASN A 51 -3.18 9.24 -7.94
CA ASN A 51 -2.90 10.42 -7.13
C ASN A 51 -1.67 10.28 -6.22
N ALA A 52 -1.25 9.05 -5.91
CA ALA A 52 -0.21 8.82 -4.93
C ALA A 52 1.11 9.53 -5.27
N PRO A 53 1.64 9.47 -6.51
CA PRO A 53 2.88 10.19 -6.86
C PRO A 53 2.78 11.70 -6.64
N ALA A 54 1.65 12.30 -7.03
CA ALA A 54 1.46 13.74 -6.91
C ALA A 54 1.31 14.19 -5.46
N MET A 55 0.63 13.40 -4.62
CA MET A 55 0.51 13.68 -3.19
C MET A 55 1.86 13.58 -2.48
N ILE A 56 2.63 12.51 -2.76
CA ILE A 56 3.98 12.32 -2.20
C ILE A 56 4.90 13.47 -2.62
N ALA A 57 4.91 13.84 -3.91
CA ALA A 57 5.74 14.94 -4.41
C ALA A 57 5.41 16.30 -3.76
N ARG A 58 4.17 16.48 -3.28
CA ARG A 58 3.74 17.69 -2.57
C ARG A 58 4.03 17.64 -1.06
N GLY A 59 4.61 16.55 -0.55
CA GLY A 59 4.91 16.38 0.86
C GLY A 59 3.68 16.04 1.72
N ALA A 60 2.64 15.43 1.12
CA ALA A 60 1.50 14.94 1.90
C ALA A 60 1.94 13.87 2.91
N ASP A 61 1.20 13.77 4.02
CA ASP A 61 1.42 12.71 5.00
C ASP A 61 1.18 11.33 4.32
N PRO A 62 2.02 10.30 4.61
CA PRO A 62 1.81 8.97 4.06
C PRO A 62 0.44 8.37 4.38
N HIS A 63 -0.12 8.66 5.55
CA HIS A 63 -1.46 8.20 5.93
C HIS A 63 -2.55 8.84 5.05
N ASP A 64 -2.44 10.14 4.76
CA ASP A 64 -3.38 10.84 3.87
C ASP A 64 -3.29 10.33 2.44
N THR A 65 -2.07 10.09 1.96
CA THR A 65 -1.82 9.49 0.65
C THR A 65 -2.46 8.11 0.55
N TRP A 66 -2.24 7.28 1.56
CA TRP A 66 -2.82 5.94 1.59
C TRP A 66 -4.34 5.94 1.73
N ALA A 67 -4.90 6.84 2.55
CA ALA A 67 -6.35 7.02 2.67
C ALA A 67 -6.98 7.42 1.32
N SER A 68 -6.32 8.28 0.54
CA SER A 68 -6.74 8.64 -0.82
C SER A 68 -6.76 7.44 -1.78
N VAL A 69 -5.69 6.63 -1.75
CA VAL A 69 -5.60 5.37 -2.51
C VAL A 69 -6.74 4.42 -2.14
N LEU A 70 -6.95 4.16 -0.84
CA LEU A 70 -8.00 3.27 -0.35
C LEU A 70 -9.41 3.77 -0.67
N SER A 71 -9.65 5.07 -0.54
CA SER A 71 -10.93 5.68 -0.90
C SER A 71 -11.28 5.43 -2.37
N THR A 72 -10.30 5.61 -3.25
CA THR A 72 -10.48 5.35 -4.69
C THR A 72 -10.67 3.85 -4.95
N ALA A 73 -9.81 3.00 -4.38
CA ALA A 73 -9.88 1.56 -4.53
C ALA A 73 -11.22 0.99 -4.04
N ARG A 74 -11.79 1.50 -2.94
CA ARG A 74 -13.10 1.09 -2.42
C ARG A 74 -14.23 1.42 -3.40
N ARG A 75 -14.22 2.62 -3.99
CA ARG A 75 -15.24 3.05 -4.95
C ARG A 75 -15.28 2.19 -6.21
N ILE A 76 -14.15 1.57 -6.55
CA ILE A 76 -14.01 0.66 -7.70
C ILE A 76 -13.83 -0.80 -7.26
N GLU A 77 -14.20 -1.17 -6.04
CA GLU A 77 -14.21 -2.56 -5.56
C GLU A 77 -12.83 -3.28 -5.54
N MET A 78 -11.72 -2.54 -5.55
CA MET A 78 -10.34 -3.06 -5.54
C MET A 78 -9.66 -2.98 -4.15
N GLU A 79 -10.35 -2.44 -3.13
CA GLU A 79 -9.78 -2.18 -1.80
C GLU A 79 -9.06 -3.39 -1.19
N ARG A 80 -9.68 -4.58 -1.21
CA ARG A 80 -9.08 -5.80 -0.63
C ARG A 80 -7.75 -6.15 -1.29
N TYR A 81 -7.65 -5.98 -2.60
CA TYR A 81 -6.43 -6.28 -3.34
C TYR A 81 -5.33 -5.25 -3.05
N VAL A 82 -5.69 -3.97 -3.05
CA VAL A 82 -4.75 -2.88 -2.74
C VAL A 82 -4.20 -3.00 -1.32
N VAL A 83 -5.03 -3.36 -0.34
CA VAL A 83 -4.58 -3.65 1.03
C VAL A 83 -3.61 -4.84 1.07
N SER A 84 -3.84 -5.89 0.26
CA SER A 84 -2.93 -7.04 0.23
C SER A 84 -1.57 -6.68 -0.38
N LEU A 85 -1.53 -5.79 -1.38
CA LEU A 85 -0.26 -5.29 -1.94
C LEU A 85 0.58 -4.58 -0.88
N LEU A 86 -0.02 -3.66 -0.11
CA LEU A 86 0.70 -2.96 0.94
C LEU A 86 1.17 -3.92 2.05
N SER A 87 0.30 -4.87 2.43
CA SER A 87 0.64 -5.89 3.43
C SER A 87 1.80 -6.77 2.98
N HIS A 88 1.84 -7.14 1.69
CA HIS A 88 2.94 -7.91 1.09
C HIS A 88 4.26 -7.14 1.15
N VAL A 89 4.25 -5.86 0.78
CA VAL A 89 5.42 -4.97 0.87
C VAL A 89 5.93 -4.88 2.31
N GLN A 90 5.03 -4.66 3.27
CA GLN A 90 5.37 -4.55 4.68
C GLN A 90 5.92 -5.85 5.27
N ALA A 91 5.45 -7.01 4.80
CA ALA A 91 5.97 -8.32 5.20
C ALA A 91 7.37 -8.59 4.62
N GLY A 92 7.61 -8.22 3.35
CA GLY A 92 8.91 -8.42 2.68
C GLY A 92 10.07 -7.63 3.30
N GLN A 93 9.79 -6.51 3.95
CA GLN A 93 10.80 -5.73 4.70
C GLN A 93 11.29 -6.40 6.00
N ILE A 94 10.77 -7.57 6.38
CA ILE A 94 11.25 -8.35 7.55
C ILE A 94 12.47 -9.22 7.18
N SER A 95 12.75 -9.39 5.89
CA SER A 95 13.75 -10.35 5.39
C SER A 95 15.05 -9.75 4.88
N ASN A 96 15.26 -8.43 5.03
CA ASN A 96 16.52 -7.75 4.69
C ASN A 96 17.20 -7.19 5.94
#